data_AF-A0A838R788-F1
#
_entry.id   AF-A0A838R788-F1
#
_cell.length_a   1.000
_cell.length_b   1.000
_cell.length_c   1.000
_cell.angle_alpha   90.00
_cell.angle_beta   90.00
_cell.angle_gamma   90.00
#
_symmetry.space_group_name_H-M   'P 1'
#
loop_
_entity.id
_entity.type
_entity.pdbx_description
1 polymer ?
#
loop_
_entity_poly.entity_id
_entity_poly.type
_entity_poly.pdbx_seq_one_letter_code
_entity_poly.pdbx_strand_id
1 'polypeptide(L)'
;MLRIETKSRARALQLLYAWELLGEPQLPLVASGLARLTGPEPRILDRAEQLAAGVIANVESLDEAAAEASDNWRMSRIAVVERNILRLAIHELRQGEVPPKVVIDEALRLAHWFGGSRAPGFVNGVLDGIARALGRL
;
A
#
# COMPACT_ATOMS: atom_id res chain seq x y z
N MET A 1 3.25 16.95 -14.17
CA MET A 1 4.07 16.56 -13.00
C MET A 1 3.20 15.71 -12.08
N LEU A 2 3.71 14.61 -11.50
CA LEU A 2 2.92 13.79 -10.57
C LEU A 2 2.62 14.57 -9.28
N ARG A 3 1.43 14.35 -8.71
CA ARG A 3 1.02 14.96 -7.44
C ARG A 3 1.85 14.39 -6.28
N ILE A 4 2.00 15.16 -5.21
CA ILE A 4 2.79 14.76 -4.04
C ILE A 4 2.18 13.51 -3.40
N GLU A 5 0.86 13.44 -3.32
CA GLU A 5 0.12 12.32 -2.73
C GLU A 5 0.43 11.00 -3.46
N THR A 6 0.40 11.03 -4.79
CA THR A 6 0.73 9.87 -5.63
C THR A 6 2.19 9.45 -5.44
N LYS A 7 3.11 10.42 -5.45
CA LYS A 7 4.54 10.14 -5.21
C LYS A 7 4.77 9.55 -3.82
N SER A 8 4.11 10.06 -2.78
CA SER A 8 4.21 9.57 -1.41
C SER A 8 3.70 8.14 -1.29
N ARG A 9 2.58 7.79 -1.92
CA ARG A 9 2.09 6.39 -1.95
C ARG A 9 3.06 5.46 -2.66
N ALA A 10 3.60 5.88 -3.80
CA ALA A 10 4.61 5.10 -4.51
C ALA A 10 5.88 4.89 -3.66
N ARG A 11 6.30 5.92 -2.92
CA ARG A 11 7.45 5.82 -2.02
C ARG A 11 7.14 4.96 -0.79
N ALA A 12 5.92 5.03 -0.24
CA ALA A 12 5.47 4.16 0.85
C ALA A 12 5.48 2.68 0.43
N LEU A 13 5.00 2.38 -0.78
CA LEU A 13 5.05 1.02 -1.34
C LEU A 13 6.50 0.50 -1.42
N GLN A 14 7.45 1.33 -1.84
CA GLN A 14 8.86 0.94 -1.90
C GLN A 14 9.47 0.72 -0.51
N LEU A 15 9.09 1.56 0.48
CA LEU A 15 9.50 1.35 1.87
C LEU A 15 8.99 0.02 2.39
N LEU A 16 7.70 -0.28 2.20
CA LEU A 16 7.08 -1.53 2.65
C LEU A 16 7.69 -2.76 1.96
N TYR A 17 7.94 -2.68 0.65
CA TYR A 17 8.62 -3.74 -0.09
C TYR A 17 10.03 -4.00 0.45
N ALA A 18 10.83 -2.94 0.65
CA ALA A 18 12.18 -3.06 1.18
C ALA A 18 12.19 -3.55 2.63
N TRP A 19 11.24 -3.09 3.45
CA TRP A 19 11.05 -3.51 4.84
C TRP A 19 10.81 -5.02 4.92
N GLU A 20 9.89 -5.58 4.12
CA GLU A 20 9.68 -7.03 4.08
C GLU A 20 10.90 -7.79 3.57
N LEU A 21 11.52 -7.31 2.48
CA LEU A 21 12.65 -7.99 1.85
C LEU A 21 13.86 -8.10 2.79
N LEU A 22 14.05 -7.09 3.65
CA LEU A 22 15.17 -7.01 4.60
C LEU A 22 14.88 -7.71 5.94
N GLY A 23 13.73 -8.39 6.09
CA GLY A 23 13.36 -9.06 7.34
C GLY A 23 12.90 -8.10 8.44
N GLU A 24 12.09 -7.12 8.05
CA GLU A 24 11.35 -6.23 8.95
C GLU A 24 12.21 -5.37 9.91
N PRO A 25 13.28 -4.70 9.42
CA PRO A 25 14.09 -3.83 10.27
C PRO A 25 13.32 -2.57 10.70
N GLN A 26 13.95 -1.74 11.53
CA GLN A 26 13.38 -0.45 11.93
C GLN A 26 13.12 0.43 10.68
N LEU A 27 11.91 0.96 10.54
CA LEU A 27 11.49 1.76 9.39
C LEU A 27 12.44 2.94 9.06
N PRO A 28 12.95 3.72 10.04
CA PRO A 28 13.88 4.82 9.73
C PRO A 28 15.17 4.38 9.03
N LEU A 29 15.64 3.15 9.29
CA LEU A 29 16.80 2.58 8.60
C LEU A 29 16.50 2.35 7.12
N VAL A 30 15.33 1.78 6.82
CA VAL A 30 14.87 1.53 5.44
C VAL A 30 14.66 2.85 4.71
N ALA A 31 14.01 3.83 5.37
CA ALA A 31 13.77 5.16 4.81
C ALA A 31 15.06 5.90 4.47
N SER A 32 16.03 5.89 5.39
CA SER A 32 17.36 6.45 5.16
C SER A 32 18.06 5.76 3.98
N GLY A 33 17.92 4.44 3.85
CA GLY A 33 18.45 3.68 2.72
C GLY A 33 17.85 4.11 1.38
N LEU A 34 16.52 4.18 1.32
CA LEU A 34 15.78 4.56 0.13
C LEU A 34 16.08 6.00 -0.30
N ALA A 35 16.12 6.95 0.64
CA ALA A 35 16.43 8.36 0.40
C ALA A 35 17.79 8.56 -0.28
N ARG A 36 18.80 7.75 0.07
CA ARG A 36 20.12 7.78 -0.60
C ARG A 36 20.05 7.34 -2.07
N LEU A 37 19.13 6.44 -2.41
CA LEU A 37 18.98 5.91 -3.78
C LEU A 37 18.08 6.79 -4.65
N THR A 38 17.07 7.42 -4.06
CA THR A 38 16.00 8.09 -4.80
C THR A 38 16.06 9.61 -4.73
N GLY A 39 16.98 10.15 -3.93
CA GLY A 39 17.03 11.56 -3.56
C GLY A 39 16.14 11.88 -2.35
N PRO A 40 16.41 13.00 -1.67
CA PRO A 40 15.89 13.25 -0.32
C PRO A 40 14.42 13.68 -0.27
N GLU A 41 13.79 14.12 -1.38
CA GLU A 41 12.42 14.71 -1.49
C GLU A 41 11.62 14.74 -0.15
N PRO A 42 11.94 15.66 0.81
CA PRO A 42 11.62 15.41 2.23
C PRO A 42 10.13 15.29 2.51
N ARG A 43 9.31 16.19 1.94
CA ARG A 43 7.85 16.15 2.09
C ARG A 43 7.22 14.85 1.58
N ILE A 44 7.81 14.26 0.53
CA ILE A 44 7.31 13.00 -0.03
C ILE A 44 7.70 11.85 0.90
N LEU A 45 8.93 11.86 1.40
CA LEU A 45 9.46 10.86 2.29
C LEU A 45 8.75 10.87 3.65
N ASP A 46 8.57 12.02 4.28
CA ASP A 46 7.86 12.17 5.55
C ASP A 46 6.45 11.55 5.49
N ARG A 47 5.70 11.86 4.42
CA ARG A 47 4.36 11.30 4.22
C ARG A 47 4.40 9.81 3.88
N ALA A 48 5.42 9.37 3.15
CA ALA A 48 5.60 7.96 2.83
C ALA A 48 5.92 7.12 4.08
N GLU A 49 6.76 7.64 4.98
CA GLU A 49 7.06 7.03 6.27
C GLU A 49 5.84 6.96 7.17
N GLN A 50 5.03 8.02 7.23
CA GLN A 50 3.76 8.02 7.98
C GLN A 50 2.81 6.91 7.48
N LEU A 51 2.63 6.82 6.16
CA LEU A 51 1.80 5.77 5.55
C LEU A 51 2.36 4.37 5.83
N ALA A 52 3.67 4.18 5.65
CA ALA A 52 4.32 2.89 5.88
C ALA A 52 4.26 2.48 7.36
N ALA A 53 4.47 3.41 8.28
CA ALA A 53 4.35 3.17 9.72
C ALA A 53 2.92 2.74 10.10
N GLY A 54 1.90 3.42 9.54
CA GLY A 54 0.51 3.06 9.74
C GLY A 54 0.17 1.66 9.23
N VAL A 55 0.76 1.25 8.10
CA VAL A 55 0.63 -0.12 7.58
C VAL A 55 1.35 -1.12 8.48
N ILE A 56 2.63 -0.88 8.82
CA ILE A 56 3.46 -1.77 9.65
C ILE A 56 2.80 -2.05 11.00
N ALA A 57 2.22 -1.02 11.63
CA ALA A 57 1.53 -1.16 12.91
C ALA A 57 0.25 -2.02 12.85
N ASN A 58 -0.27 -2.31 11.64
CA ASN A 58 -1.55 -2.99 11.45
C ASN A 58 -1.46 -4.18 10.47
N VAL A 59 -0.26 -4.70 10.17
CA VAL A 59 -0.04 -5.69 9.10
C VAL A 59 -0.99 -6.88 9.20
N GLU A 60 -1.08 -7.51 10.37
CA GLU A 60 -1.93 -8.69 10.58
C GLU A 60 -3.39 -8.39 10.27
N SER A 61 -3.94 -7.33 10.85
CA SER A 61 -5.33 -6.93 10.65
C SER A 61 -5.65 -6.46 9.22
N LEU A 62 -4.67 -5.90 8.52
CA LEU A 62 -4.81 -5.51 7.12
C LEU A 62 -4.80 -6.74 6.19
N ASP A 63 -3.94 -7.71 6.49
CA ASP A 63 -3.87 -8.98 5.76
C ASP A 63 -5.13 -9.83 5.97
N GLU A 64 -5.68 -9.87 7.17
CA GLU A 64 -6.96 -10.53 7.46
C GLU A 64 -8.10 -9.94 6.63
N ALA A 65 -8.23 -8.61 6.60
CA ALA A 65 -9.26 -7.95 5.80
C ALA A 65 -9.09 -8.18 4.29
N ALA A 66 -7.84 -8.25 3.81
CA ALA A 66 -7.55 -8.59 2.42
C ALA A 66 -7.92 -10.06 2.11
N ALA A 67 -7.65 -10.98 3.03
CA ALA A 67 -7.96 -12.39 2.89
C ALA A 67 -9.49 -12.63 2.86
N GLU A 68 -10.23 -12.00 3.77
CA GLU A 68 -11.70 -12.09 3.83
C GLU A 68 -12.35 -11.59 2.54
N ALA A 69 -11.87 -10.47 1.99
CA ALA A 69 -12.41 -9.88 0.77
C ALA A 69 -11.96 -10.58 -0.53
N SER A 70 -11.06 -11.54 -0.45
CA SER A 70 -10.56 -12.32 -1.60
C SER A 70 -11.06 -13.75 -1.64
N ASP A 71 -12.21 -14.04 -1.01
CA ASP A 71 -12.77 -15.40 -0.83
C ASP A 71 -11.76 -16.37 -0.18
N ASN A 72 -11.04 -15.89 0.84
CA ASN A 72 -9.98 -16.65 1.53
C ASN A 72 -8.81 -17.06 0.64
N TRP A 73 -8.47 -16.25 -0.37
CA TRP A 73 -7.23 -16.47 -1.12
C TRP A 73 -6.04 -16.42 -0.15
N ARG A 74 -5.15 -17.41 -0.24
CA ARG A 74 -3.95 -17.45 0.63
C ARG A 74 -3.07 -16.23 0.32
N MET A 75 -3.00 -15.28 1.27
CA MET A 75 -2.14 -14.08 1.17
C MET A 75 -0.67 -14.41 0.84
N SER A 76 -0.20 -15.59 1.24
CA SER A 76 1.14 -16.11 0.92
C SER A 76 1.38 -16.41 -0.58
N ARG A 77 0.33 -16.43 -1.40
CA ARG A 77 0.41 -16.60 -2.86
C ARG A 77 0.30 -15.27 -3.62
N ILE A 78 0.05 -14.17 -2.93
CA ILE A 78 -0.01 -12.82 -3.52
C ILE A 78 1.42 -12.29 -3.62
N ALA A 79 1.76 -11.67 -4.75
CA ALA A 79 3.09 -11.08 -4.88
C ALA A 79 3.30 -9.97 -3.82
N VAL A 80 4.52 -9.84 -3.31
CA VAL A 80 4.86 -8.88 -2.23
C VAL A 80 4.38 -7.46 -2.57
N VAL A 81 4.51 -7.06 -3.84
CA VAL A 81 4.06 -5.75 -4.32
C VAL A 81 2.53 -5.60 -4.23
N GLU A 82 1.78 -6.58 -4.76
CA GLU A 82 0.31 -6.57 -4.75
C GLU A 82 -0.24 -6.56 -3.32
N ARG A 83 0.36 -7.37 -2.43
CA ARG A 83 0.00 -7.40 -1.01
C ARG A 83 0.22 -6.04 -0.34
N ASN A 84 1.35 -5.38 -0.58
CA ASN A 84 1.61 -4.07 0.01
C ASN A 84 0.74 -2.95 -0.59
N ILE A 85 0.34 -3.05 -1.86
CA ILE A 85 -0.67 -2.14 -2.44
C ILE A 85 -2.00 -2.30 -1.71
N LEU A 86 -2.44 -3.55 -1.48
CA LEU A 86 -3.68 -3.82 -0.74
C LEU A 86 -3.59 -3.27 0.68
N ARG A 87 -2.54 -3.58 1.43
CA ARG A 87 -2.36 -3.09 2.80
C ARG A 87 -2.41 -1.56 2.88
N LEU A 88 -1.71 -0.87 1.97
CA LEU A 88 -1.70 0.59 1.91
C LEU A 88 -3.11 1.15 1.65
N ALA A 89 -3.81 0.61 0.66
CA ALA A 89 -5.14 1.05 0.31
C ALA A 89 -6.16 0.77 1.42
N ILE A 90 -6.12 -0.42 2.02
CA ILE A 90 -7.00 -0.81 3.14
C ILE A 90 -6.75 0.08 4.35
N HIS A 91 -5.49 0.39 4.65
CA HIS A 91 -5.13 1.31 5.72
C HIS A 91 -5.79 2.70 5.50
N GLU A 92 -5.63 3.28 4.31
CA GLU A 92 -6.27 4.57 3.98
C GLU A 92 -7.80 4.50 4.00
N LEU A 93 -8.39 3.42 3.48
CA LEU A 93 -9.83 3.19 3.55
C LEU A 93 -10.32 3.16 5.00
N ARG A 94 -9.60 2.50 5.91
CA ARG A 94 -9.97 2.49 7.34
C ARG A 94 -9.89 3.88 7.98
N GLN A 95 -8.84 4.66 7.68
CA GLN A 95 -8.70 6.03 8.20
C GLN A 95 -9.84 6.95 7.75
N GLY A 96 -10.24 6.86 6.47
CA GLY A 96 -11.36 7.64 5.92
C GLY A 96 -11.14 9.13 5.73
N GLU A 97 -9.89 9.57 5.81
CA GLU A 97 -9.50 10.94 5.43
C GLU A 97 -9.54 11.17 3.91
N VAL A 98 -9.37 10.10 3.12
CA VAL A 98 -9.32 10.14 1.65
C VAL A 98 -10.59 9.50 1.08
N PRO A 99 -11.26 10.12 0.08
CA PRO A 99 -12.42 9.52 -0.56
C PRO A 99 -12.11 8.11 -1.10
N PRO A 100 -12.98 7.11 -0.85
CA PRO A 100 -12.73 5.71 -1.22
C PRO A 100 -12.34 5.51 -2.69
N LYS A 101 -13.03 6.20 -3.60
CA LYS A 101 -12.71 6.17 -5.03
C LYS A 101 -11.28 6.64 -5.33
N VAL A 102 -10.79 7.68 -4.64
CA VAL A 102 -9.42 8.18 -4.81
C VAL A 102 -8.40 7.17 -4.31
N VAL A 103 -8.69 6.50 -3.18
CA VAL A 103 -7.81 5.44 -2.65
C VAL A 103 -7.72 4.28 -3.65
N ILE A 104 -8.86 3.83 -4.19
CA ILE A 104 -8.92 2.75 -5.18
C ILE A 104 -8.17 3.15 -6.45
N ASP A 105 -8.45 4.32 -7.03
CA ASP A 105 -7.79 4.80 -8.26
C ASP A 105 -6.26 4.87 -8.09
N GLU A 106 -5.78 5.30 -6.93
CA GLU A 106 -4.35 5.37 -6.64
C GLU A 106 -3.73 3.98 -6.42
N ALA A 107 -4.44 3.05 -5.78
CA ALA A 107 -4.01 1.66 -5.65
C ALA A 107 -3.89 0.97 -7.03
N LEU A 108 -4.87 1.20 -7.91
CA LEU A 108 -4.81 0.70 -9.29
C LEU A 108 -3.64 1.31 -10.06
N ARG A 109 -3.38 2.60 -9.89
CA ARG A 109 -2.21 3.26 -10.49
C ARG A 109 -0.90 2.58 -10.05
N LEU A 110 -0.74 2.30 -8.76
CA LEU A 110 0.43 1.57 -8.25
C LEU A 110 0.51 0.15 -8.82
N ALA A 111 -0.62 -0.55 -8.93
CA ALA A 111 -0.66 -1.90 -9.50
C ALA A 111 -0.22 -1.90 -10.98
N HIS A 112 -0.56 -0.87 -11.75
CA HIS A 112 -0.08 -0.72 -13.13
C HIS A 112 1.42 -0.40 -13.20
N TRP A 113 1.95 0.33 -12.23
CA TRP A 113 3.37 0.75 -12.24
C TRP A 113 4.33 -0.33 -11.73
N PHE A 114 3.91 -1.09 -10.72
CA PHE A 114 4.80 -2.00 -9.99
C PHE A 114 4.36 -3.47 -10.03
N GLY A 115 3.09 -3.75 -10.33
CA GLY A 115 2.54 -5.10 -10.35
C GLY A 115 2.67 -5.81 -11.70
N GLY A 116 2.22 -7.06 -11.75
CA GLY A 116 2.10 -7.82 -13.00
C GLY A 116 0.86 -7.42 -13.82
N SER A 117 0.73 -7.97 -15.03
CA SER A 117 -0.39 -7.66 -15.95
C SER A 117 -1.79 -7.91 -15.39
N ARG A 118 -1.91 -8.85 -14.43
CA ARG A 118 -3.18 -9.16 -13.76
C ARG A 118 -3.41 -8.37 -12.46
N ALA A 119 -2.40 -7.65 -11.96
CA ALA A 119 -2.45 -6.98 -10.67
C ALA A 119 -3.58 -5.94 -10.57
N PRO A 120 -3.83 -5.06 -11.57
CA PRO A 120 -4.87 -4.04 -11.44
C PRO A 120 -6.28 -4.63 -11.26
N GLY A 121 -6.63 -5.66 -12.04
CA GLY A 121 -7.94 -6.32 -11.92
C GLY A 121 -8.12 -7.02 -10.58
N PHE A 122 -7.07 -7.69 -10.11
CA PHE A 122 -7.06 -8.32 -8.79
C PHE A 122 -7.22 -7.30 -7.66
N VAL A 123 -6.39 -6.25 -7.64
CA VAL A 123 -6.43 -5.18 -6.63
C VAL A 123 -7.80 -4.51 -6.63
N ASN A 124 -8.39 -4.23 -7.80
CA ASN A 124 -9.72 -3.63 -7.89
C ASN A 124 -10.78 -4.52 -7.22
N GLY A 125 -10.81 -5.81 -7.55
CA GLY A 125 -11.82 -6.73 -7.03
C GLY A 125 -11.79 -6.82 -5.51
N VAL A 126 -10.60 -6.91 -4.92
CA VAL A 126 -10.43 -6.98 -3.45
C VAL A 126 -10.85 -5.67 -2.80
N LEU A 127 -10.37 -4.52 -3.30
CA LEU A 127 -10.67 -3.22 -2.69
C LEU A 127 -12.15 -2.83 -2.83
N ASP A 128 -12.82 -3.19 -3.92
CA ASP A 128 -14.27 -3.02 -4.07
C ASP A 128 -15.03 -3.82 -3.00
N GLY A 129 -14.61 -5.05 -2.72
CA GLY A 129 -15.18 -5.88 -1.65
C GLY A 129 -15.02 -5.23 -0.27
N ILE A 130 -13.82 -4.74 0.03
CA ILE A 130 -13.50 -4.10 1.31
C ILE A 130 -14.26 -2.78 1.48
N ALA A 131 -14.28 -1.94 0.45
CA ALA A 131 -14.95 -0.65 0.53
C ALA A 131 -16.48 -0.82 0.73
N ARG A 132 -17.09 -1.85 0.13
CA ARG A 132 -18.50 -2.22 0.43
C ARG A 132 -18.67 -2.69 1.87
N ALA A 133 -17.79 -3.57 2.35
CA ALA A 133 -17.86 -4.06 3.74
C ALA A 133 -17.72 -2.93 4.79
N LEU A 134 -16.97 -1.87 4.46
CA LEU A 134 -16.81 -0.68 5.30
C LEU A 134 -17.94 0.35 5.15
N GLY A 135 -18.94 0.13 4.28
CA GLY A 135 -20.00 1.11 3.99
C GLY A 135 -19.48 2.38 3.32
N ARG A 136 -18.40 2.25 2.52
CA ARG A 136 -17.67 3.35 1.88
C ARG A 136 -17.96 3.46 0.38
N LEU A 137 -18.77 2.55 -0.18
CA LEU A 137 -19.26 2.55 -1.57
C LEU A 137 -20.79 2.54 -1.58
#